data_AF-A0A7W1ZAN2-F1
#
_entry.id   AF-A0A7W1ZAN2-F1
#
_cell.length_a   1.000
_cell.length_b   1.000
_cell.length_c   1.000
_cell.angle_alpha   90.00
_cell.angle_beta   90.00
_cell.angle_gamma   90.00
#
_symmetry.space_group_name_H-M   'P 1'
#
loop_
_entity.id
_entity.type
_entity.pdbx_description
1 polymer ?
#
loop_
_entity_poly.entity_id
_entity_poly.type
_entity_poly.pdbx_seq_one_letter_code
_entity_poly.pdbx_strand_id
1 'polypeptide(L)'
;MSTWSICFSIEPARRRRPEATVTLRAAVEQIRGMPFAESGYLWPDAEGITSRLVVLATACCCELAELLLEQHDIEGVFWATGQGLKVLPGHEELIAYRMRAHGRAGDRAGVRHEWEAYERVLLGDAWSDGEPAPRLVRLRQELLSTAALSETSAAS
;
A
#
# COMPACT_ATOMS: atom_id res chain seq x y z
N MET A 1 11.81 -47.09 10.52
CA MET A 1 11.98 -45.94 9.62
C MET A 1 10.60 -45.33 9.45
N SER A 2 10.25 -44.40 10.35
CA SER A 2 8.87 -43.93 10.49
C SER A 2 8.76 -42.48 10.03
N THR A 3 7.87 -42.30 9.07
CA THR A 3 7.39 -41.09 8.42
C THR A 3 7.07 -39.96 9.40
N TRP A 4 7.76 -38.82 9.28
CA TRP A 4 7.40 -37.58 9.98
C TRP A 4 6.36 -36.83 9.15
N SER A 5 5.08 -36.99 9.52
CA SER A 5 4.01 -36.08 9.11
C SER A 5 4.16 -34.77 9.90
N ILE A 6 4.38 -33.66 9.20
CA ILE A 6 4.20 -32.32 9.76
C ILE A 6 2.98 -31.71 9.07
N CYS A 7 1.82 -31.94 9.69
CA CYS A 7 0.64 -31.11 9.48
C CYS A 7 0.75 -29.92 10.46
N PHE A 8 1.56 -28.93 10.11
CA PHE A 8 1.68 -27.70 10.91
C PHE A 8 0.56 -26.73 10.51
N SER A 9 -0.56 -26.91 11.20
CA SER A 9 -1.53 -25.91 11.66
C SER A 9 -1.52 -24.55 10.94
N ILE A 10 -2.60 -24.27 10.20
CA ILE A 10 -2.92 -22.98 9.58
C ILE A 10 -3.47 -21.97 10.65
N GLU A 11 -3.75 -22.45 11.85
CA GLU A 11 -4.42 -21.71 12.94
C GLU A 11 -3.55 -20.67 13.71
N PRO A 12 -2.21 -20.80 13.90
CA PRO A 12 -1.42 -19.80 14.64
C PRO A 12 -1.17 -18.51 13.85
N ALA A 13 -1.29 -18.53 12.52
CA ALA A 13 -1.06 -17.35 11.69
C ALA A 13 -2.13 -16.27 11.93
N ARG A 14 -3.37 -16.67 12.22
CA ARG A 14 -4.48 -15.73 12.51
C ARG A 14 -4.34 -15.03 13.85
N ARG A 15 -3.77 -15.68 14.88
CA ARG A 15 -3.58 -15.07 16.21
C ARG A 15 -2.45 -14.04 16.26
N ARG A 16 -1.45 -14.13 15.36
CA ARG A 16 -0.36 -13.12 15.26
C ARG A 16 -0.78 -11.85 14.54
N ARG A 17 -1.89 -11.87 13.77
CA ARG A 17 -2.34 -10.73 12.96
C ARG A 17 -2.87 -9.55 13.79
N PRO A 18 -3.74 -9.74 14.82
CA PRO A 18 -4.23 -8.61 15.62
C PRO A 18 -3.12 -7.86 16.36
N GLU A 19 -2.18 -8.59 16.99
CA GLU A 19 -1.03 -7.99 17.68
C GLU A 19 -0.11 -7.25 16.70
N ALA A 20 0.09 -7.80 15.50
CA ALA A 20 0.84 -7.15 14.43
C ALA A 20 0.14 -5.86 13.95
N THR A 21 -1.19 -5.88 13.75
CA THR A 21 -1.94 -4.68 13.36
C THR A 21 -1.81 -3.57 14.41
N VAL A 22 -1.92 -3.88 15.70
CA VAL A 22 -1.76 -2.89 16.78
C VAL A 22 -0.34 -2.31 16.80
N THR A 23 0.67 -3.18 16.73
CA THR A 23 2.08 -2.77 16.74
C THR A 23 2.42 -1.89 15.54
N LEU A 24 2.02 -2.31 14.34
CA LEU A 24 2.23 -1.56 13.10
C LEU A 24 1.45 -0.24 13.11
N ARG A 25 0.23 -0.22 13.62
CA ARG A 25 -0.56 1.02 13.74
C ARG A 25 0.16 2.05 14.61
N ALA A 26 0.66 1.63 15.78
CA ALA A 26 1.40 2.52 16.67
C ALA A 26 2.70 3.04 16.04
N ALA A 27 3.40 2.21 15.26
CA ALA A 27 4.61 2.61 14.54
C ALA A 27 4.30 3.59 13.40
N VAL A 28 3.31 3.28 12.56
CA VAL A 28 2.86 4.12 11.43
C VAL A 28 2.32 5.46 11.93
N GLU A 29 1.70 5.50 13.11
CA GLU A 29 1.26 6.74 13.77
C GLU A 29 2.41 7.67 14.13
N GLN A 30 3.67 7.22 14.17
CA GLN A 30 4.83 8.10 14.41
C GLN A 30 5.31 8.83 13.14
N ILE A 31 4.83 8.44 11.96
CA ILE A 31 5.25 9.06 10.70
C ILE A 31 4.67 10.48 10.62
N ARG A 32 5.55 11.46 10.40
CA ARG A 32 5.17 12.89 10.26
C ARG A 32 5.40 13.42 8.84
N GLY A 33 6.15 12.70 8.02
CA GLY A 33 6.56 13.09 6.68
C GLY A 33 7.95 12.54 6.38
N MET A 34 8.61 13.12 5.38
CA MET A 34 9.98 12.78 5.01
C MET A 34 10.94 12.93 6.21
N PRO A 35 11.71 11.87 6.57
CA PRO A 35 12.68 11.93 7.66
C PRO A 35 13.66 13.09 7.48
N PHE A 36 13.95 13.80 8.57
CA PHE A 36 14.92 14.91 8.63
C PHE A 36 14.66 16.12 7.71
N ALA A 37 13.54 16.17 6.99
CA ALA A 37 13.23 17.25 6.04
C ALA A 37 13.27 18.67 6.64
N GLU A 38 12.95 18.80 7.93
CA GLU A 38 12.93 20.09 8.65
C GLU A 38 14.25 20.41 9.38
N SER A 39 15.21 19.50 9.39
CA SER A 39 16.39 19.61 10.26
C SER A 39 17.57 20.36 9.66
N GLY A 40 17.65 20.46 8.32
CA GLY A 40 18.80 21.02 7.60
C GLY A 40 20.09 20.19 7.69
N TYR A 41 20.05 18.99 8.31
CA TYR A 41 21.20 18.13 8.43
C TYR A 41 21.49 17.38 7.11
N LEU A 42 22.76 17.38 6.69
CA LEU A 42 23.22 16.66 5.49
C LEU A 42 23.78 15.27 5.79
N TRP A 43 24.20 15.01 7.03
CA TRP A 43 24.78 13.74 7.44
C TRP A 43 23.83 12.52 7.30
N PRO A 44 22.50 12.63 7.51
CA PRO A 44 21.63 11.46 7.38
C PRO A 44 21.60 10.90 5.96
N ASP A 45 21.70 11.78 4.96
CA ASP A 45 21.77 11.38 3.55
C ASP A 45 23.14 10.77 3.23
N ALA A 46 24.22 11.36 3.73
CA ALA A 46 25.57 10.85 3.55
C ALA A 46 25.76 9.43 4.12
N GLU A 47 25.07 9.11 5.22
CA GLU A 47 25.08 7.79 5.84
C GLU A 47 23.97 6.85 5.32
N GLY A 48 23.15 7.30 4.36
CA GLY A 48 22.03 6.52 3.81
C GLY A 48 20.90 6.25 4.80
N ILE A 49 20.87 6.95 5.93
CA ILE A 49 19.88 6.79 6.99
C ILE A 49 18.51 7.24 6.50
N THR A 50 18.43 8.36 5.76
CA THR A 50 17.17 8.85 5.18
C THR A 50 16.53 7.77 4.31
N SER A 51 17.28 7.21 3.36
CA SER A 51 16.80 6.15 2.47
C SER A 51 16.33 4.91 3.25
N ARG A 52 17.06 4.50 4.29
CA ARG A 52 16.69 3.36 5.13
C ARG A 52 15.38 3.61 5.88
N LEU A 53 15.18 4.83 6.40
CA LEU A 53 13.95 5.21 7.09
C LEU A 53 12.77 5.32 6.12
N VAL A 54 12.98 5.82 4.91
CA VAL A 54 11.95 5.82 3.85
C VAL A 54 11.48 4.41 3.55
N VAL A 55 12.41 3.49 3.27
CA VAL A 55 12.09 2.07 3.01
C VAL A 55 11.36 1.42 4.17
N LEU A 56 11.81 1.66 5.41
CA LEU A 56 11.17 1.10 6.60
C LEU A 56 9.74 1.65 6.77
N ALA A 57 9.56 2.96 6.64
CA ALA A 57 8.27 3.61 6.80
C ALA A 57 7.27 3.11 5.75
N THR A 58 7.65 3.06 4.47
CA THR A 58 6.74 2.59 3.42
C THR A 58 6.45 1.10 3.53
N ALA A 59 7.41 0.28 3.94
CA ALA A 59 7.19 -1.14 4.22
C ALA A 59 6.19 -1.36 5.36
N CYS A 60 6.34 -0.67 6.50
CA CYS A 60 5.38 -0.77 7.60
C CYS A 60 3.96 -0.32 7.18
N CYS A 61 3.85 0.75 6.38
CA CYS A 61 2.56 1.19 5.85
C CYS A 61 1.94 0.17 4.89
N CYS A 62 2.75 -0.48 4.02
CA CYS A 62 2.29 -1.55 3.13
C CYS A 62 1.78 -2.76 3.93
N GLU A 63 2.56 -3.23 4.91
CA GLU A 63 2.16 -4.37 5.75
C GLU A 63 0.87 -4.07 6.52
N LEU A 64 0.75 -2.87 7.08
CA LEU A 64 -0.48 -2.46 7.77
C LEU A 64 -1.66 -2.37 6.80
N ALA A 65 -1.48 -1.77 5.62
CA ALA A 65 -2.52 -1.65 4.60
C ALA A 65 -3.01 -3.02 4.13
N GLU A 66 -2.11 -3.99 3.95
CA GLU A 66 -2.48 -5.36 3.61
C GLU A 66 -3.39 -5.99 4.68
N LEU A 67 -2.97 -5.92 5.95
CA LEU A 67 -3.74 -6.47 7.07
C LEU A 67 -5.12 -5.81 7.21
N LEU A 68 -5.21 -4.50 7.00
CA LEU A 68 -6.48 -3.76 7.06
C LEU A 68 -7.38 -4.08 5.87
N LEU A 69 -6.79 -4.25 4.68
CA LEU A 69 -7.52 -4.67 3.50
C LEU A 69 -8.09 -6.08 3.70
N GLU A 70 -7.32 -7.04 4.22
CA GLU A 70 -7.81 -8.38 4.59
C GLU A 70 -8.98 -8.33 5.59
N GLN A 71 -8.99 -7.35 6.49
CA GLN A 71 -10.06 -7.14 7.49
C GLN A 71 -11.26 -6.35 6.94
N HIS A 72 -11.23 -5.93 5.68
CA HIS A 72 -12.22 -5.04 5.07
C HIS A 72 -12.33 -3.66 5.73
N ASP A 73 -11.28 -3.21 6.43
CA ASP A 73 -11.19 -1.86 7.01
C ASP A 73 -10.64 -0.88 5.95
N ILE A 74 -11.55 -0.40 5.09
CA ILE A 74 -11.21 0.49 3.96
C ILE A 74 -10.67 1.84 4.44
N GLU A 75 -11.29 2.44 5.45
CA GLU A 75 -10.83 3.69 6.06
C GLU A 75 -9.43 3.53 6.65
N GLY A 76 -9.18 2.40 7.33
CA GLY A 76 -7.87 2.04 7.83
C GLY A 76 -6.80 1.94 6.73
N VAL A 77 -7.13 1.35 5.58
CA VAL A 77 -6.22 1.29 4.42
C VAL A 77 -5.86 2.69 3.93
N PHE A 78 -6.84 3.57 3.77
CA PHE A 78 -6.58 4.95 3.33
C PHE A 78 -5.73 5.72 4.33
N TRP A 79 -5.98 5.55 5.62
CA TRP A 79 -5.17 6.17 6.66
C TRP A 79 -3.72 5.68 6.63
N ALA A 80 -3.50 4.36 6.61
CA ALA A 80 -2.16 3.77 6.64
C ALA A 80 -1.35 4.15 5.40
N THR A 81 -1.95 4.02 4.21
CA THR A 81 -1.31 4.42 2.95
C THR A 81 -1.04 5.92 2.91
N GLY A 82 -1.97 6.74 3.43
CA GLY A 82 -1.78 8.18 3.55
C GLY A 82 -0.54 8.56 4.36
N GLN A 83 -0.20 7.82 5.42
CA GLN A 83 1.05 8.09 6.18
C GLN A 83 2.29 7.78 5.33
N GLY A 84 2.32 6.65 4.64
CA GLY A 84 3.46 6.30 3.78
C GLY A 84 3.63 7.28 2.61
N LEU A 85 2.52 7.77 2.03
CA LEU A 85 2.55 8.76 0.94
C LEU A 85 3.03 10.15 1.39
N LYS A 86 3.00 10.48 2.69
CA LYS A 86 3.69 11.68 3.21
C LYS A 86 5.21 11.57 3.13
N VAL A 87 5.73 10.34 3.14
CA VAL A 87 7.17 10.04 3.06
C VAL A 87 7.60 9.93 1.61
N LEU A 88 6.88 9.12 0.83
CA LEU A 88 7.14 8.91 -0.59
C LEU A 88 5.84 8.99 -1.40
N PRO A 89 5.47 10.17 -1.94
CA PRO A 89 4.20 10.38 -2.63
C PRO A 89 3.96 9.48 -3.85
N GLY A 90 5.03 9.04 -4.53
CA GLY A 90 4.96 8.18 -5.72
C GLY A 90 5.03 6.68 -5.43
N HIS A 91 4.91 6.25 -4.16
CA HIS A 91 5.13 4.84 -3.80
C HIS A 91 4.01 3.93 -4.33
N GLU A 92 4.29 3.24 -5.44
CA GLU A 92 3.29 2.52 -6.23
C GLU A 92 2.53 1.42 -5.47
N GLU A 93 3.17 0.67 -4.57
CA GLU A 93 2.45 -0.37 -3.82
C GLU A 93 1.42 0.23 -2.84
N LEU A 94 1.66 1.43 -2.30
CA LEU A 94 0.68 2.11 -1.46
C LEU A 94 -0.51 2.59 -2.30
N ILE A 95 -0.24 3.10 -3.49
CA ILE A 95 -1.28 3.47 -4.47
C ILE A 95 -2.08 2.24 -4.89
N ALA A 96 -1.42 1.10 -5.09
CA ALA A 96 -2.07 -0.17 -5.39
C ALA A 96 -3.05 -0.58 -4.28
N TYR A 97 -2.68 -0.44 -3.00
CA TYR A 97 -3.60 -0.71 -1.89
C TYR A 97 -4.83 0.21 -1.89
N ARG A 98 -4.64 1.50 -2.17
CA ARG A 98 -5.75 2.47 -2.27
C ARG A 98 -6.70 2.12 -3.43
N MET A 99 -6.17 1.77 -4.60
CA MET A 99 -6.98 1.29 -5.73
C MET A 99 -7.71 -0.02 -5.40
N ARG A 100 -7.04 -0.99 -4.76
CA ARG A 100 -7.68 -2.24 -4.32
C ARG A 100 -8.82 -1.98 -3.32
N ALA A 101 -8.66 -1.01 -2.42
CA ALA A 101 -9.68 -0.63 -1.45
C ALA A 101 -10.96 -0.10 -2.14
N HIS A 102 -10.81 0.84 -3.07
CA HIS A 102 -11.93 1.29 -3.92
C HIS A 102 -12.51 0.16 -4.77
N GLY A 103 -11.66 -0.69 -5.35
CA GLY A 103 -12.07 -1.85 -6.13
C GLY A 103 -12.95 -2.82 -5.35
N ARG A 104 -12.62 -3.11 -4.08
CA ARG A 104 -13.45 -3.95 -3.19
C ARG A 104 -14.80 -3.32 -2.85
N ALA A 105 -14.87 -1.99 -2.82
CA ALA A 105 -16.13 -1.26 -2.65
C ALA A 105 -16.93 -1.12 -3.96
N GLY A 106 -16.41 -1.60 -5.10
CA GLY A 106 -17.01 -1.39 -6.43
C GLY A 106 -16.88 0.05 -6.93
N ASP A 107 -16.10 0.90 -6.26
CA ASP A 107 -15.98 2.32 -6.56
C ASP A 107 -14.96 2.59 -7.67
N ARG A 108 -15.43 2.57 -8.91
CA ARG A 108 -14.60 2.82 -10.10
C ARG A 108 -14.14 4.26 -10.21
N ALA A 109 -14.93 5.20 -9.68
CA ALA A 109 -14.57 6.62 -9.69
C ALA A 109 -13.38 6.84 -8.76
N GLY A 110 -13.40 6.21 -7.58
CA GLY A 110 -12.27 6.18 -6.65
C GLY A 110 -11.01 5.56 -7.27
N VAL A 111 -11.11 4.41 -7.95
CA VAL A 111 -9.95 3.82 -8.65
C VAL A 111 -9.34 4.78 -9.67
N ARG A 112 -10.16 5.50 -10.45
CA ARG A 112 -9.68 6.52 -11.40
C ARG A 112 -9.03 7.69 -10.68
N HIS A 113 -9.63 8.16 -9.61
CA HIS A 113 -9.12 9.28 -8.83
C HIS A 113 -7.73 8.99 -8.24
N GLU A 114 -7.53 7.81 -7.68
CA GLU A 114 -6.23 7.37 -7.15
C GLU A 114 -5.17 7.30 -8.26
N TRP A 115 -5.54 6.80 -9.43
CA TRP A 115 -4.65 6.75 -10.59
C TRP A 115 -4.25 8.15 -11.07
N GLU A 116 -5.21 9.06 -11.26
CA GLU A 116 -4.96 10.43 -11.71
C GLU A 116 -4.15 11.24 -10.67
N ALA A 117 -4.34 10.96 -9.38
CA ALA A 117 -3.51 11.53 -8.32
C ALA A 117 -2.06 11.06 -8.43
N TYR A 118 -1.85 9.77 -8.65
CA TYR A 118 -0.52 9.21 -8.87
C TYR A 118 0.15 9.75 -10.16
N GLU A 119 -0.56 9.85 -11.28
CA GLU A 119 -0.02 10.42 -12.52
C GLU A 119 0.50 11.84 -12.32
N ARG A 120 -0.22 12.67 -11.56
CA ARG A 120 0.24 14.04 -11.24
C ARG A 120 1.54 14.05 -10.43
N VAL A 121 1.69 13.10 -9.51
CA VAL A 121 2.94 12.96 -8.74
C VAL A 121 4.07 12.49 -9.64
N LEU A 122 3.82 11.46 -10.46
CA LEU A 122 4.81 10.87 -11.35
C LEU A 122 5.34 11.88 -12.37
N LEU A 123 4.44 12.62 -13.02
CA LEU A 123 4.80 13.66 -13.99
C LEU A 123 5.44 14.90 -13.35
N GLY A 124 5.22 15.10 -12.05
CA GLY A 124 5.81 16.20 -11.29
C GLY A 124 7.22 15.92 -10.78
N ASP A 125 7.66 14.66 -10.78
CA ASP A 125 8.98 14.27 -10.30
C ASP A 125 10.03 14.41 -11.41
N ALA A 126 10.93 15.39 -11.26
CA ALA A 126 12.01 15.67 -12.21
C ALA A 126 13.01 14.51 -12.38
N TRP A 127 13.02 13.54 -11.46
CA TRP A 127 13.89 12.37 -11.51
C TRP A 127 13.20 11.11 -12.05
N SER A 128 11.89 11.19 -12.31
CA SER A 128 11.13 10.09 -12.92
C SER A 128 11.30 10.09 -14.45
N ASP A 129 11.23 8.91 -15.05
CA ASP A 129 11.08 8.74 -16.50
C ASP A 129 9.63 8.93 -16.97
N GLY A 130 8.69 9.19 -16.04
CA GLY A 130 7.28 9.44 -16.31
C GLY A 130 6.46 8.18 -16.60
N GLU A 131 7.06 6.99 -16.50
CA GLU A 131 6.41 5.73 -16.88
C GLU A 131 6.00 4.91 -15.65
N PRO A 132 4.69 4.63 -15.46
CA PRO A 132 4.24 3.77 -14.37
C PRO A 132 4.76 2.34 -14.48
N ALA A 133 4.99 1.68 -13.33
CA ALA A 133 5.36 0.27 -13.38
C ALA A 133 4.25 -0.57 -14.04
N PRO A 134 4.60 -1.54 -14.91
CA PRO A 134 3.62 -2.38 -15.61
C PRO A 134 2.64 -3.12 -14.69
N ARG A 135 3.05 -3.42 -13.45
CA ARG A 135 2.18 -4.08 -12.46
C ARG A 135 1.03 -3.18 -12.02
N LEU A 136 1.30 -1.89 -11.79
CA LEU A 136 0.29 -0.92 -11.38
C LEU A 136 -0.70 -0.63 -12.51
N VAL A 137 -0.19 -0.52 -13.75
CA VAL A 137 -1.00 -0.40 -14.96
C VAL A 137 -1.98 -1.57 -15.10
N ARG A 138 -1.48 -2.81 -14.96
CA ARG A 138 -2.34 -4.01 -15.02
C ARG A 138 -3.40 -4.01 -13.94
N LEU A 139 -3.03 -3.68 -12.70
CA LEU A 139 -3.99 -3.58 -11.59
C LEU A 139 -5.12 -2.60 -11.90
N ARG A 140 -4.79 -1.40 -12.42
CA ARG A 140 -5.80 -0.42 -12.86
C ARG A 140 -6.73 -1.03 -13.91
N GLN A 141 -6.18 -1.67 -14.94
CA GLN A 141 -6.96 -2.28 -16.02
C GLN A 141 -7.89 -3.39 -15.47
N GLU A 142 -7.41 -4.23 -14.57
CA GLU A 142 -8.19 -5.28 -13.91
C GLU A 142 -9.36 -4.68 -13.12
N LEU A 143 -9.10 -3.75 -12.21
CA LEU A 143 -10.13 -3.13 -11.38
C LEU A 143 -11.16 -2.34 -12.20
N LEU A 144 -10.74 -1.75 -13.32
CA LEU A 144 -11.64 -1.07 -14.25
C LEU A 144 -12.32 -2.02 -15.25
N SER A 145 -11.95 -3.28 -15.38
CA SER A 145 -12.61 -4.24 -16.28
C SER A 145 -13.51 -5.25 -15.55
N THR A 146 -13.15 -5.70 -14.35
CA THR A 146 -13.86 -6.76 -13.59
C THR A 146 -15.35 -6.45 -13.35
N ALA A 147 -15.76 -5.18 -13.25
CA ALA A 147 -17.17 -4.82 -13.08
C ALA A 147 -18.06 -5.05 -14.33
N ALA A 148 -17.49 -5.08 -15.54
CA ALA A 148 -18.27 -5.26 -16.77
C ALA A 148 -18.85 -6.69 -16.91
N LEU A 149 -18.21 -7.68 -16.28
CA LEU A 149 -18.65 -9.07 -16.29
C LEU A 149 -19.79 -9.33 -15.31
N SER A 150 -19.88 -8.56 -14.22
CA SER A 150 -20.95 -8.68 -13.22
C SER A 150 -22.30 -8.13 -13.71
N GLU A 151 -22.29 -7.07 -14.53
CA GLU A 151 -23.51 -6.49 -15.11
C GLU A 151 -24.11 -7.35 -16.23
N THR A 152 -23.27 -8.04 -17.01
CA THR A 152 -23.73 -8.91 -18.10
C THR A 152 -24.39 -10.20 -17.57
N SER A 153 -23.92 -10.72 -16.43
CA SER A 153 -24.48 -11.93 -15.80
C SER A 153 -25.82 -11.70 -15.08
N ALA A 154 -26.19 -10.45 -14.77
CA ALA A 154 -27.47 -10.12 -14.14
C ALA A 154 -28.59 -9.83 -15.16
N ALA A 155 -28.27 -9.83 -16.46
CA ALA A 155 -29.18 -9.55 -17.57
C ALA A 155 -29.56 -10.81 -18.38
N SER A 156 -29.33 -12.01 -17.84
CA SER A 156 -29.74 -13.31 -18.40
C SER A 156 -30.57 -14.09 -17.40
#